data_AF-A0A1H1CV21-F1
#
_entry.id   AF-A0A1H1CV21-F1
#
_cell.length_a   1.000
_cell.length_b   1.000
_cell.length_c   1.000
_cell.angle_alpha   90.00
_cell.angle_beta   90.00
_cell.angle_gamma   90.00
#
_symmetry.space_group_name_H-M   'P 1'
#
loop_
_entity.id
_entity.type
_entity.pdbx_description
1 polymer ?
#
loop_
_entity_poly.entity_id
_entity_poly.type
_entity_poly.pdbx_seq_one_letter_code
_entity_poly.pdbx_strand_id
1 'polypeptide(L)'
;MAMDQAERDRRRREKSAKVQEEDLRLKVRPGTKQALLELMEWAGIEEQGEAMTLMIHHLHGLGPGRALTLLTPPRHKYEVSQSVALEFSRKSMLMVLQEPGDEIIPPVHL
;
A
#
# COMPACT_ATOMS: atom_id res chain seq x y z
N MET A 1 -8.81 -17.87 47.42
CA MET A 1 -7.42 -17.71 46.96
C MET A 1 -7.44 -17.03 45.60
N ALA A 2 -6.58 -16.04 45.36
CA ALA A 2 -6.47 -15.40 44.05
C ALA A 2 -6.03 -16.44 43.02
N MET A 3 -6.62 -16.38 41.82
CA MET A 3 -6.38 -17.36 40.76
C MET A 3 -4.95 -17.26 40.23
N ASP A 4 -4.26 -18.40 40.15
CA ASP A 4 -2.90 -18.48 39.61
C ASP A 4 -2.82 -17.92 38.18
N GLN A 5 -1.71 -17.27 37.85
CA GLN A 5 -1.52 -16.55 36.59
C GLN A 5 -1.56 -17.52 35.40
N ALA A 6 -0.99 -18.73 35.54
CA ALA A 6 -0.97 -19.74 34.48
C ALA A 6 -2.38 -20.23 34.13
N GLU A 7 -3.26 -20.34 35.12
CA GLU A 7 -4.65 -20.77 34.89
C GLU A 7 -5.49 -19.67 34.21
N ARG A 8 -5.23 -18.40 34.51
CA ARG A 8 -5.85 -17.26 33.81
C ARG A 8 -5.44 -17.21 32.34
N ASP A 9 -4.15 -17.40 32.06
CA ASP A 9 -3.63 -17.41 30.69
C ASP A 9 -4.19 -18.61 29.89
N ARG A 10 -4.29 -19.80 30.49
CA ARG A 10 -4.92 -20.97 29.87
C ARG A 10 -6.37 -20.70 29.49
N ARG A 11 -7.18 -20.17 30.42
CA ARG A 11 -8.59 -19.84 30.14
C ARG A 11 -8.75 -18.77 29.06
N ARG A 12 -7.83 -17.80 28.99
CA ARG A 12 -7.83 -16.78 27.93
C ARG A 12 -7.56 -17.41 26.56
N ARG A 13 -6.56 -18.29 26.47
CA ARG A 13 -6.24 -19.04 25.23
C ARG A 13 -7.39 -19.95 24.79
N GLU A 14 -8.00 -20.67 25.72
CA GLU A 14 -9.15 -21.53 25.43
C GLU A 14 -10.35 -20.74 24.90
N LYS A 15 -10.60 -19.54 25.44
CA LYS A 15 -11.68 -18.67 24.95
C LYS A 15 -11.40 -18.14 23.54
N SER A 16 -10.21 -17.61 23.31
CA SER A 16 -9.78 -17.10 21.99
C SER A 16 -9.82 -18.20 20.93
N ALA A 17 -9.36 -19.41 21.25
CA ALA A 17 -9.43 -20.56 20.34
C ALA A 17 -10.89 -20.95 19.98
N LYS A 18 -11.84 -20.86 20.93
CA LYS A 18 -13.25 -21.18 20.67
C LYS A 18 -13.91 -20.23 19.69
N VAL A 19 -13.53 -18.95 19.71
CA VAL A 19 -14.08 -17.93 18.79
C VAL A 19 -13.20 -17.74 17.55
N GLN A 20 -12.17 -18.57 17.38
CA GLN A 20 -11.20 -18.47 16.27
C GLN A 20 -10.60 -17.05 16.16
N GLU A 21 -10.37 -16.43 17.32
CA GLU A 21 -9.79 -15.10 17.38
C GLU A 21 -8.31 -15.18 17.04
N GLU A 22 -7.90 -14.45 16.00
CA GLU A 22 -6.53 -14.33 15.56
C GLU A 22 -6.00 -12.90 15.79
N ASP A 23 -4.78 -12.80 16.30
CA ASP A 23 -4.09 -11.53 16.50
C ASP A 23 -3.65 -10.93 15.15
N LEU A 24 -4.33 -9.90 14.67
CA LEU A 24 -3.86 -9.12 13.52
C LEU A 24 -2.79 -8.10 13.97
N ARG A 25 -1.50 -8.47 13.83
CA ARG A 25 -0.37 -7.61 14.28
C ARG A 25 0.17 -6.73 13.16
N LEU A 26 0.02 -5.42 13.30
CA LEU A 26 0.51 -4.44 12.35
C LEU A 26 1.53 -3.49 13.01
N LYS A 27 2.76 -3.44 12.48
CA LYS A 27 3.74 -2.40 12.83
C LYS A 27 3.61 -1.23 11.85
N VAL A 28 3.34 -0.04 12.36
CA VAL A 28 3.09 1.15 11.53
C VAL A 28 4.17 2.22 11.70
N ARG A 29 4.44 2.97 10.61
CA ARG A 29 5.25 4.20 10.67
C ARG A 29 4.38 5.38 11.15
N PRO A 30 4.99 6.50 11.60
CA PRO A 30 4.24 7.65 12.12
C PRO A 30 3.15 8.18 11.17
N GLY A 31 3.42 8.28 9.87
CA GLY A 31 2.43 8.77 8.90
C GLY A 31 1.19 7.88 8.78
N THR A 32 1.37 6.55 8.78
CA THR A 32 0.24 5.60 8.78
C THR A 32 -0.54 5.67 10.09
N LYS A 33 0.15 5.85 11.22
CA LYS A 33 -0.50 6.03 12.53
C LYS A 33 -1.32 7.31 12.56
N GLN A 34 -0.80 8.41 12.02
CA GLN A 34 -1.51 9.68 11.94
C GLN A 34 -2.78 9.55 11.08
N ALA A 35 -2.68 8.95 9.90
CA ALA A 35 -3.85 8.72 9.04
C ALA A 35 -4.94 7.90 9.75
N LEU A 36 -4.57 6.89 10.54
CA LEU A 36 -5.52 6.14 11.36
C LEU A 36 -6.21 7.02 12.41
N LEU A 37 -5.46 7.89 13.09
CA LEU A 37 -6.02 8.80 14.11
C LEU A 37 -6.98 9.83 13.49
N GLU A 38 -6.65 10.36 12.31
CA GLU A 38 -7.54 11.30 11.60
C GLU A 38 -8.85 10.62 11.17
N LEU A 39 -8.77 9.39 10.64
CA LEU A 39 -9.95 8.59 10.30
C LEU A 39 -10.82 8.31 11.54
N MET A 40 -10.18 8.00 12.67
CA MET A 40 -10.85 7.79 13.95
C MET A 40 -11.56 9.07 14.42
N GLU A 41 -10.91 10.22 14.34
CA GLU A 41 -11.48 11.51 14.70
C GLU A 41 -12.70 11.84 13.82
N TRP A 42 -12.61 11.65 12.51
CA TRP A 42 -13.74 11.91 11.59
C TRP A 42 -14.93 11.00 11.85
N ALA A 43 -14.68 9.76 12.26
CA ALA A 43 -15.71 8.77 12.55
C ALA A 43 -16.21 8.80 14.01
N GLY A 44 -15.57 9.58 14.89
CA GLY A 44 -15.85 9.58 16.33
C GLY A 44 -15.52 8.26 17.03
N ILE A 45 -14.49 7.54 16.56
CA ILE A 45 -14.07 6.24 17.11
C ILE A 45 -12.87 6.42 18.04
N GLU A 46 -12.95 5.91 19.26
CA GLU A 46 -11.87 6.03 20.25
C GLU A 46 -10.88 4.86 20.17
N GLU A 47 -11.34 3.68 19.75
CA GLU A 47 -10.56 2.45 19.75
C GLU A 47 -10.01 2.10 18.35
N GLN A 48 -8.68 1.97 18.25
CA GLN A 48 -8.02 1.62 16.98
C GLN A 48 -8.50 0.28 16.41
N GLY A 49 -8.73 -0.72 17.28
CA GLY A 49 -9.20 -2.04 16.87
C GLY A 49 -10.59 -1.99 16.25
N GLU A 50 -11.47 -1.14 16.78
CA GLU A 50 -12.80 -0.90 16.23
C GLU A 50 -12.72 -0.22 14.87
N ALA A 51 -11.94 0.87 14.76
CA ALA A 51 -11.72 1.56 13.50
C ALA A 51 -11.20 0.62 12.41
N MET A 52 -10.19 -0.20 12.72
CA MET A 52 -9.65 -1.19 11.79
C MET A 52 -10.68 -2.23 11.39
N THR A 53 -11.46 -2.74 12.35
CA THR A 53 -12.53 -3.72 12.09
C THR A 53 -13.59 -3.14 11.16
N LEU A 54 -14.06 -1.92 11.44
CA LEU A 54 -15.06 -1.23 10.60
C LEU A 54 -14.52 -0.96 9.20
N MET A 55 -13.27 -0.50 9.06
CA MET A 55 -12.65 -0.30 7.76
C MET A 55 -12.62 -1.57 6.91
N ILE A 56 -12.25 -2.71 7.49
CA ILE A 56 -12.24 -4.00 6.77
C ILE A 56 -13.66 -4.37 6.30
N HIS A 57 -14.66 -4.25 7.17
CA HIS A 57 -16.05 -4.59 6.82
C HIS A 57 -16.64 -3.64 5.78
N HIS A 58 -16.43 -2.33 5.92
CA HIS A 58 -16.92 -1.34 4.97
C HIS A 58 -16.24 -1.48 3.61
N LEU A 59 -14.92 -1.68 3.59
CA LEU A 59 -14.17 -1.92 2.36
C LEU A 59 -14.66 -3.19 1.65
N HIS A 60 -14.87 -4.28 2.40
CA HIS A 60 -15.42 -5.52 1.85
C HIS A 60 -16.85 -5.30 1.30
N GLY A 61 -17.68 -4.53 2.01
CA GLY A 61 -19.05 -4.19 1.62
C GLY A 61 -19.16 -3.39 0.31
N LEU A 62 -18.08 -2.73 -0.14
CA LEU A 62 -18.05 -2.06 -1.45
C LEU A 62 -18.07 -3.03 -2.63
N GLY A 63 -17.74 -4.31 -2.40
CA GLY A 63 -17.55 -5.33 -3.42
C GLY A 63 -16.18 -5.24 -4.11
N PRO A 64 -15.74 -6.31 -4.79
CA PRO A 64 -14.36 -6.46 -5.26
C PRO A 64 -13.90 -5.35 -6.21
N GLY A 65 -14.75 -4.92 -7.15
CA GLY A 65 -14.36 -3.89 -8.13
C GLY A 65 -13.96 -2.56 -7.47
N ARG A 66 -14.79 -2.06 -6.55
CA ARG A 66 -14.54 -0.79 -5.86
C ARG A 66 -13.49 -0.92 -4.77
N ALA A 67 -13.50 -2.02 -4.01
CA ALA A 67 -12.49 -2.28 -2.99
C ALA A 67 -11.07 -2.33 -3.58
N LEU A 68 -10.90 -2.99 -4.74
CA LEU A 68 -9.61 -3.10 -5.41
C LEU A 68 -9.07 -1.74 -5.90
N THR A 69 -9.94 -0.82 -6.32
CA THR A 69 -9.52 0.54 -6.69
C THR A 69 -8.90 1.29 -5.50
N LEU A 70 -9.42 1.09 -4.29
CA LEU A 70 -8.90 1.74 -3.08
C LEU A 70 -7.61 1.07 -2.57
N LEU A 71 -7.44 -0.23 -2.81
CA LEU A 71 -6.24 -0.98 -2.42
C LEU A 71 -5.11 -0.94 -3.46
N THR A 72 -5.42 -0.51 -4.68
CA THR A 72 -4.45 -0.39 -5.77
C THR A 72 -4.15 1.09 -5.98
N PRO A 73 -3.07 1.64 -5.39
CA PRO A 73 -2.71 3.03 -5.64
C PRO A 73 -2.54 3.25 -7.14
N PRO A 74 -3.00 4.39 -7.70
CA PRO A 74 -2.82 4.68 -9.11
C PRO A 74 -1.32 4.69 -9.39
N ARG A 75 -0.84 3.70 -10.13
CA ARG A 75 0.51 3.75 -10.67
C ARG A 75 0.49 4.85 -11.73
N HIS A 76 1.20 5.94 -11.50
CA HIS A 76 1.49 6.89 -12.56
C HIS A 76 2.33 6.15 -13.61
N LYS A 77 1.68 5.67 -14.66
CA LYS A 77 2.38 5.18 -15.84
C LYS A 77 2.96 6.40 -16.53
N TYR A 78 4.27 6.58 -16.44
CA TYR A 78 4.95 7.61 -17.21
C TYR A 78 5.13 7.12 -18.64
N GLU A 79 4.29 7.61 -19.54
CA GLU A 79 4.49 7.45 -20.98
C GLU A 79 5.15 8.72 -21.53
N VAL A 80 6.34 8.57 -22.11
CA VAL A 80 7.02 9.68 -22.78
C VAL A 80 6.17 10.10 -23.97
N SER A 81 5.73 11.36 -24.00
CA SER A 81 4.99 11.89 -25.15
C SER A 81 5.85 11.84 -26.41
N GLN A 82 5.22 11.69 -27.58
CA GLN A 82 5.93 11.62 -28.86
C GLN A 82 6.81 12.87 -29.10
N SER A 83 6.36 14.05 -28.67
CA SER A 83 7.12 15.29 -28.77
C SER A 83 8.41 15.25 -27.94
N VAL A 84 8.33 14.76 -26.70
CA VAL A 84 9.51 14.60 -25.82
C VAL A 84 10.45 13.53 -26.35
N ALA A 85 9.93 12.41 -26.86
CA ALA A 85 10.74 11.36 -27.49
C ALA A 85 11.48 11.88 -28.73
N LEU A 86 10.82 12.70 -29.55
CA LEU A 86 11.42 13.32 -30.72
C LEU A 86 12.49 14.36 -30.35
N GLU A 87 12.23 15.18 -29.32
CA GLU A 87 13.22 16.16 -28.84
C GLU A 87 14.46 15.46 -28.28
N PHE A 88 14.26 14.40 -27.48
CA PHE A 88 15.34 13.57 -26.97
C PHE A 88 16.17 12.97 -28.11
N SER A 89 15.53 12.34 -29.08
CA SER A 89 16.20 11.76 -30.25
C SER A 89 17.03 12.78 -31.02
N ARG A 90 16.49 13.99 -31.28
CA ARG A 90 17.21 15.06 -31.98
C ARG A 90 18.46 15.53 -31.21
N LYS A 91 18.33 15.75 -29.90
CA LYS A 91 19.48 16.15 -29.06
C LYS A 91 20.53 15.05 -28.98
N SER A 92 20.13 13.79 -28.85
CA SER A 92 21.04 12.65 -28.89
C SER A 92 21.83 12.60 -30.20
N MET A 93 21.15 12.79 -31.35
CA MET A 93 21.83 12.82 -32.65
C MET A 93 22.84 13.97 -32.77
N LEU A 94 22.51 15.17 -32.26
CA LEU A 94 23.45 16.29 -32.25
C LEU A 94 24.69 16.00 -31.40
N MET A 95 24.54 15.32 -30.27
CA MET A 95 25.66 14.94 -29.41
C MET A 95 26.55 13.88 -30.06
N VAL A 96 25.96 12.85 -30.68
CA VAL A 96 26.72 11.80 -31.40
C VAL A 96 27.55 12.39 -32.54
N LEU A 97 27.04 13.42 -33.22
CA LEU A 97 27.77 14.09 -34.31
C LEU A 97 28.96 14.95 -33.82
N GLN A 98 29.08 15.25 -32.52
CA GLN A 98 30.20 16.01 -31.99
C GLN A 98 31.49 15.19 -31.85
N GLU A 99 31.39 13.86 -31.72
CA GLU A 99 32.54 12.94 -31.64
C GLU A 99 32.55 12.00 -32.85
N PRO A 100 33.32 12.32 -33.92
CA PRO A 100 33.38 11.51 -35.12
C PRO A 100 34.20 10.23 -34.86
N GLY A 101 33.54 9.19 -34.35
CA GLY A 101 34.15 7.89 -34.05
C GLY A 101 33.18 6.84 -33.53
N ASP A 102 32.01 7.24 -33.03
CA ASP A 102 31.03 6.34 -32.42
C ASP A 102 30.14 5.62 -33.45
N GLU A 103 29.88 4.34 -33.19
CA GLU A 103 28.93 3.52 -33.95
C GLU A 103 27.50 3.80 -33.49
N ILE A 104 26.62 4.16 -34.43
CA ILE A 104 25.19 4.39 -34.14
C ILE A 104 24.46 3.05 -34.19
N ILE A 105 23.99 2.58 -33.03
CA ILE A 105 23.13 1.39 -32.93
C ILE A 105 21.66 1.84 -32.92
N PRO A 106 20.87 1.57 -33.97
CA PRO A 106 19.46 1.93 -34.00
C PRO A 106 18.66 1.08 -32.99
N PRO A 107 17.56 1.62 -32.45
CA PRO A 107 16.70 0.86 -31.55
C PRO A 107 16.12 -0.37 -32.27
N VAL A 108 16.26 -1.54 -31.67
CA VAL A 108 15.65 -2.77 -32.17
C VAL A 108 14.14 -2.71 -31.89
N HIS A 109 13.33 -2.80 -32.94
CA HIS A 109 11.88 -2.94 -32.77
C HIS A 109 11.58 -4.35 -32.23
N LEU A 110 11.03 -4.43 -31.01
CA LEU A 110 10.43 -5.61 -30.40
C LEU A 110 8.91 -5.53 -30.49
#